data_AF-A0A418ETD0-F1
#
_entry.id   AF-A0A418ETD0-F1
#
_cell.length_a   1.000
_cell.length_b   1.000
_cell.length_c   1.000
_cell.angle_alpha   90.00
_cell.angle_beta   90.00
_cell.angle_gamma   90.00
#
_symmetry.space_group_name_H-M   'P 1'
#
loop_
_entity.id
_entity.type
_entity.pdbx_description
1 polymer ?
#
loop_
_entity_poly.entity_id
_entity_poly.type
_entity_poly.pdbx_seq_one_letter_code
_entity_poly.pdbx_strand_id
1 'polypeptide(L)'
;MSVPLPIVLDKQKAAHNSHWTSVFAYDPAVKVESVICFESFFVLSGRQEGLTQRWICGKDTNNSTWHKTRLPMPEAIYSLGTAKNAEYATTKYRYTYSSLTTPEQTVEYDFISYKTVILKETPVPHYDRERVEATASDGTIIPMSVIYRKDEKKAEGQPQALHLYGYGSYEASFGAWFLILSRRMYVKVDM
;
A
#
# COMPACT_ATOMS: atom_id res chain seq x y z
N MET A 1 -28.23 -22.61 -22.42
CA MET A 1 -27.55 -21.84 -23.48
C MET A 1 -27.54 -20.37 -23.05
N SER A 2 -26.38 -19.85 -22.65
CA SER A 2 -26.22 -18.45 -22.27
C SER A 2 -25.90 -17.65 -23.53
N VAL A 3 -26.73 -16.68 -23.88
CA VAL A 3 -26.40 -15.69 -24.91
C VAL A 3 -25.45 -14.69 -24.25
N PRO A 4 -24.21 -14.51 -24.74
CA PRO A 4 -23.38 -13.41 -24.28
C PRO A 4 -24.02 -12.14 -24.83
N LEU A 5 -24.57 -11.29 -23.95
CA LEU A 5 -24.89 -9.94 -24.35
C LEU A 5 -23.57 -9.23 -24.67
N PRO A 6 -23.36 -8.71 -25.89
CA PRO A 6 -22.23 -7.84 -26.14
C PRO A 6 -22.48 -6.57 -25.33
N ILE A 7 -21.77 -6.41 -24.21
CA ILE A 7 -21.68 -5.12 -23.52
C ILE A 7 -20.89 -4.21 -24.46
N VAL A 8 -21.58 -3.56 -25.39
CA VAL A 8 -21.03 -2.45 -26.15
C VAL A 8 -21.08 -1.24 -25.25
N LEU A 9 -19.97 -0.95 -24.57
CA LEU A 9 -19.79 0.33 -23.88
C LEU A 9 -19.68 1.42 -24.94
N ASP A 10 -20.79 2.11 -25.20
CA ASP A 10 -20.77 3.40 -25.85
C ASP A 10 -20.05 4.39 -24.92
N LYS A 11 -18.74 4.53 -25.14
CA LYS A 11 -17.85 5.37 -24.32
C LYS A 11 -18.32 6.84 -24.29
N GLN A 12 -19.02 7.32 -25.31
CA GLN A 12 -19.47 8.71 -25.37
C GLN A 12 -20.74 8.93 -24.54
N LYS A 13 -21.70 7.99 -24.59
CA LYS A 13 -22.89 8.05 -23.71
C LYS A 13 -22.57 7.78 -22.25
N ALA A 14 -21.68 6.84 -21.95
CA ALA A 14 -21.29 6.51 -20.58
C ALA A 14 -20.44 7.60 -19.91
N ALA A 15 -19.82 8.49 -20.68
CA ALA A 15 -18.97 9.57 -20.16
C ALA A 15 -19.75 10.81 -19.69
N HIS A 16 -21.04 10.95 -20.04
CA HIS A 16 -21.82 12.09 -19.56
C HIS A 16 -22.25 11.87 -18.10
N ASN A 17 -21.68 12.66 -17.19
CA ASN A 17 -21.79 12.48 -15.74
C ASN A 17 -23.23 12.50 -15.20
N SER A 18 -24.20 13.05 -15.95
CA SER A 18 -25.63 13.05 -15.59
C SER A 18 -26.23 11.65 -15.45
N HIS A 19 -25.56 10.62 -15.97
CA HIS A 19 -25.99 9.22 -15.85
C HIS A 19 -25.25 8.46 -14.76
N TRP A 20 -24.34 9.12 -14.03
CA TRP A 20 -23.54 8.47 -13.01
C TRP A 20 -24.31 8.39 -11.70
N THR A 21 -24.48 7.17 -11.20
CA THR A 21 -24.92 6.94 -9.83
C THR A 21 -23.70 6.70 -8.98
N SER A 22 -23.53 7.51 -7.93
CA SER A 22 -22.46 7.33 -6.97
C SER A 22 -22.63 5.99 -6.24
N VAL A 23 -21.57 5.17 -6.24
CA VAL A 23 -21.52 3.93 -5.45
C VAL A 23 -21.17 4.24 -4.00
N PHE A 24 -20.22 5.15 -3.79
CA PHE A 24 -19.85 5.66 -2.48
C PHE A 24 -19.74 7.19 -2.55
N ALA A 25 -20.26 7.87 -1.54
CA ALA A 25 -20.11 9.32 -1.42
C ALA A 25 -18.62 9.72 -1.38
N TYR A 26 -18.34 10.92 -1.90
CA TYR A 26 -17.02 11.52 -1.81
C TYR A 26 -16.63 11.75 -0.35
N ASP A 27 -15.37 11.47 -0.03
CA ASP A 27 -14.77 11.68 1.28
C ASP A 27 -13.47 12.48 1.09
N PRO A 28 -13.39 13.73 1.58
CA PRO A 28 -12.20 14.57 1.40
C PRO A 28 -10.96 14.05 2.14
N ALA A 29 -11.12 13.16 3.12
CA ALA A 29 -9.99 12.53 3.82
C ALA A 29 -9.40 11.34 3.04
N VAL A 30 -10.07 10.88 1.99
CA VAL A 30 -9.69 9.70 1.21
C VAL A 30 -9.32 10.09 -0.21
N LYS A 31 -8.05 9.90 -0.56
CA LYS A 31 -7.58 9.97 -1.95
C LYS A 31 -7.70 8.59 -2.58
N VAL A 32 -8.57 8.43 -3.58
CA VAL A 32 -8.61 7.21 -4.40
C VAL A 32 -7.67 7.38 -5.60
N GLU A 33 -6.76 6.43 -5.79
CA GLU A 33 -5.74 6.48 -6.84
C GLU A 33 -6.04 5.50 -7.98
N SER A 34 -6.60 4.33 -7.67
CA SER A 34 -6.97 3.34 -8.70
C SER A 34 -8.04 2.37 -8.21
N VAL A 35 -8.62 1.65 -9.16
CA VAL A 35 -9.57 0.56 -8.92
C VAL A 35 -9.13 -0.69 -9.68
N ILE A 36 -9.28 -1.85 -9.06
CA ILE A 36 -9.22 -3.16 -9.73
C ILE A 36 -10.56 -3.87 -9.54
N CYS A 37 -11.13 -4.37 -10.63
CA CYS A 37 -12.44 -5.02 -10.63
C CYS A 37 -12.30 -6.53 -10.81
N PHE A 38 -13.08 -7.26 -10.02
CA PHE A 38 -13.32 -8.69 -10.12
C PHE A 38 -14.79 -8.93 -10.45
N GLU A 39 -15.16 -10.18 -10.74
CA GLU A 39 -16.54 -10.53 -11.08
C GLU A 39 -17.55 -10.13 -10.00
N SER A 40 -17.21 -10.32 -8.73
CA SER A 40 -18.14 -10.15 -7.59
C SER A 40 -17.81 -8.99 -6.65
N PHE A 41 -16.65 -8.36 -6.79
CA PHE A 41 -16.19 -7.26 -5.92
C PHE A 41 -15.15 -6.40 -6.65
N PHE A 42 -14.81 -5.24 -6.09
CA PHE A 42 -13.70 -4.43 -6.57
C PHE A 42 -12.88 -3.89 -5.40
N VAL A 43 -11.64 -3.50 -5.67
CA VAL A 43 -10.75 -2.93 -4.65
C VAL A 43 -10.36 -1.53 -5.06
N LEU A 44 -10.63 -0.58 -4.17
CA LEU A 44 -10.12 0.78 -4.28
C LEU A 44 -8.74 0.83 -3.62
N SER A 45 -7.77 1.36 -4.35
CA SER A 45 -6.42 1.65 -3.85
C SER A 45 -6.26 3.15 -3.72
N GLY A 46 -5.62 3.60 -2.65
CA GLY A 46 -5.43 5.02 -2.44
C GLY A 46 -4.75 5.33 -1.12
N ARG A 47 -5.05 6.50 -0.56
CA ARG A 47 -4.44 7.02 0.66
C ARG A 47 -5.47 7.63 1.60
N GLN A 48 -5.20 7.47 2.89
CA GLN A 48 -5.90 8.12 4.00
C GLN A 48 -4.88 8.27 5.12
N GLU A 49 -4.85 9.44 5.78
CA GLU A 49 -3.90 9.74 6.88
C GLU A 49 -2.42 9.54 6.49
N GLY A 50 -2.08 9.81 5.23
CA GLY A 50 -0.70 9.66 4.74
C GLY A 50 -0.22 8.21 4.58
N LEU A 51 -1.08 7.21 4.75
CA LEU A 51 -0.78 5.80 4.53
C LEU A 51 -1.48 5.26 3.28
N THR A 52 -0.85 4.33 2.59
CA THR A 52 -1.50 3.56 1.52
C THR A 52 -2.61 2.71 2.10
N GLN A 53 -3.78 2.71 1.46
CA GLN A 53 -4.96 1.97 1.88
C GLN A 53 -5.49 1.07 0.77
N ARG A 54 -6.23 0.06 1.19
CA ARG A 54 -7.06 -0.78 0.34
C ARG A 54 -8.45 -0.87 0.94
N TRP A 55 -9.46 -0.58 0.14
CA TRP A 55 -10.85 -0.80 0.50
C TRP A 55 -11.46 -1.87 -0.39
N ILE A 56 -11.88 -2.97 0.22
CA ILE A 56 -12.60 -4.03 -0.47
C ILE A 56 -14.06 -3.64 -0.55
N CYS A 57 -14.59 -3.63 -1.77
CA CYS A 57 -15.91 -3.14 -2.09
C CYS A 57 -16.73 -4.25 -2.71
N GLY A 58 -17.76 -4.71 -2.01
CA GLY A 58 -18.63 -5.79 -2.47
C GLY A 58 -20.05 -5.58 -2.00
N LYS A 59 -20.98 -6.37 -2.53
CA LYS A 59 -22.38 -6.32 -2.12
C LYS A 59 -22.66 -7.37 -1.05
N ASP A 60 -23.70 -7.12 -0.26
CA ASP A 60 -24.27 -8.11 0.64
C ASP A 60 -24.79 -9.35 -0.12
N THR A 61 -25.11 -10.42 0.60
CA THR A 61 -25.67 -11.66 0.03
C THR A 61 -26.98 -11.46 -0.72
N ASN A 62 -27.69 -10.35 -0.47
CA ASN A 62 -28.92 -9.97 -1.16
C ASN A 62 -28.68 -9.04 -2.36
N ASN A 63 -27.42 -8.75 -2.69
CA ASN A 63 -26.98 -7.92 -3.81
C ASN A 63 -27.54 -6.48 -3.81
N SER A 64 -28.01 -6.01 -2.65
CA SER A 64 -28.86 -4.84 -2.47
C SER A 64 -28.05 -3.56 -2.24
N THR A 65 -26.96 -3.65 -1.48
CA THR A 65 -26.18 -2.48 -1.05
C THR A 65 -24.70 -2.74 -1.17
N TRP A 66 -23.95 -1.73 -1.64
CA TRP A 66 -22.49 -1.77 -1.67
C TRP A 66 -21.91 -1.45 -0.29
N HIS A 67 -20.95 -2.27 0.13
CA HIS A 67 -20.18 -2.06 1.34
C HIS A 67 -18.73 -1.77 0.98
N LYS A 68 -18.09 -0.86 1.73
CA LYS A 68 -16.69 -0.49 1.59
C LYS A 68 -15.97 -0.80 2.90
N THR A 69 -15.07 -1.78 2.88
CA THR A 69 -14.34 -2.21 4.08
C THR A 69 -12.85 -1.98 3.90
N ARG A 70 -12.23 -1.20 4.79
CA ARG A 70 -10.77 -1.01 4.82
C ARG A 70 -10.11 -2.32 5.25
N LEU A 71 -9.08 -2.76 4.54
CA LEU A 71 -8.28 -3.91 4.98
C LEU A 71 -7.57 -3.55 6.30
N PRO A 72 -7.69 -4.39 7.36
CA PRO A 72 -6.97 -4.18 8.60
C PRO A 72 -5.49 -4.48 8.41
N MET A 73 -4.64 -3.66 9.03
CA MET A 73 -3.18 -3.83 8.96
C MET A 73 -2.63 -4.09 10.35
N PRO A 74 -1.67 -5.02 10.49
CA PRO A 74 -1.17 -5.43 11.79
C PRO A 74 -0.27 -4.37 12.45
N GLU A 75 0.31 -3.47 11.65
CA GLU A 75 1.16 -2.39 12.12
C GLU A 75 0.52 -1.01 11.88
N ALA A 76 0.87 -0.03 12.70
CA ALA A 76 0.38 1.34 12.56
C ALA A 76 0.97 2.08 11.35
N ILE A 77 2.16 1.70 10.90
CA ILE A 77 2.86 2.31 9.75
C ILE A 77 3.28 1.18 8.81
N TYR A 78 2.80 1.25 7.57
CA TYR A 78 2.98 0.21 6.58
C TYR A 78 2.88 0.78 5.16
N SER A 79 3.17 -0.05 4.17
CA SER A 79 3.00 0.23 2.77
C SER A 79 2.30 -0.94 2.07
N LEU A 80 1.33 -0.62 1.21
CA LEU A 80 0.57 -1.57 0.41
C LEU A 80 0.80 -1.33 -1.08
N GLY A 81 1.31 -2.35 -1.76
CA GLY A 81 1.36 -2.43 -3.22
C GLY A 81 0.27 -3.36 -3.77
N THR A 82 0.04 -3.28 -5.07
CA THR A 82 -0.84 -4.24 -5.76
C THR A 82 0.02 -5.37 -6.32
N ALA A 83 -0.29 -6.62 -5.97
CA ALA A 83 0.37 -7.78 -6.55
C ALA A 83 -0.35 -8.21 -7.84
N LYS A 84 0.17 -9.24 -8.51
CA LYS A 84 -0.44 -9.77 -9.73
C LYS A 84 -1.78 -10.44 -9.44
N ASN A 85 -2.85 -9.89 -10.02
CA ASN A 85 -4.21 -10.41 -9.98
C ASN A 85 -4.67 -10.67 -11.42
N ALA A 86 -4.45 -11.89 -11.93
CA ALA A 86 -4.73 -12.24 -13.33
C ALA A 86 -6.10 -12.92 -13.54
N GLU A 87 -6.66 -13.50 -12.48
CA GLU A 87 -7.95 -14.20 -12.53
C GLU A 87 -9.07 -13.21 -12.21
N TYR A 88 -10.02 -13.04 -13.12
CA TYR A 88 -11.15 -12.12 -12.93
C TYR A 88 -12.28 -12.77 -12.10
N ALA A 89 -12.57 -14.04 -12.38
CA ALA A 89 -13.58 -14.84 -11.69
C ALA A 89 -12.97 -15.49 -10.45
N THR A 90 -12.66 -14.67 -9.44
CA THR A 90 -12.06 -15.13 -8.18
C THR A 90 -12.64 -14.39 -6.99
N THR A 91 -12.52 -14.99 -5.81
CA THR A 91 -12.81 -14.35 -4.50
C THR A 91 -11.55 -13.73 -3.89
N LYS A 92 -10.39 -13.91 -4.51
CA LYS A 92 -9.08 -13.65 -3.92
C LYS A 92 -8.46 -12.38 -4.49
N TYR A 93 -8.05 -11.49 -3.59
CA TYR A 93 -7.27 -10.31 -3.90
C TYR A 93 -5.85 -10.44 -3.37
N ARG A 94 -4.85 -10.24 -4.22
CA ARG A 94 -3.44 -10.25 -3.83
C ARG A 94 -2.86 -8.85 -3.79
N TYR A 95 -2.14 -8.55 -2.72
CA TYR A 95 -1.43 -7.30 -2.50
C TYR A 95 -0.03 -7.59 -1.95
N THR A 96 0.86 -6.61 -2.06
CA THR A 96 2.11 -6.64 -1.31
C THR A 96 1.95 -5.83 -0.03
N TYR A 97 2.44 -6.37 1.07
CA TYR A 97 2.52 -5.70 2.37
C TYR A 97 3.99 -5.58 2.73
N SER A 98 4.41 -4.39 3.14
CA SER A 98 5.70 -4.21 3.80
C SER A 98 5.54 -3.14 4.85
N SER A 99 6.48 -3.12 5.77
CA SER A 99 6.68 -1.98 6.64
C SER A 99 8.18 -1.80 6.84
N LEU A 100 8.54 -0.83 7.69
CA LEU A 100 9.90 -0.79 8.21
C LEU A 100 10.22 -2.10 8.92
N THR A 101 9.23 -2.61 9.65
CA THR A 101 9.32 -3.79 10.52
C THR A 101 8.92 -5.13 9.95
N THR A 102 8.55 -5.16 8.69
CA THR A 102 8.19 -6.39 8.00
C THR A 102 8.73 -6.34 6.57
N PRO A 103 9.62 -7.30 6.20
CA PRO A 103 10.03 -7.45 4.81
C PRO A 103 8.82 -7.58 3.89
N GLU A 104 9.01 -7.29 2.60
CA GLU A 104 7.90 -7.43 1.65
C GLU A 104 7.32 -8.85 1.66
N GLN A 105 6.01 -8.90 1.86
CA GLN A 105 5.17 -10.09 1.81
C GLN A 105 4.20 -9.97 0.63
N THR A 106 4.00 -11.05 -0.09
CA THR A 106 2.82 -11.21 -0.95
C THR A 106 1.71 -11.83 -0.11
N VAL A 107 0.61 -11.11 0.05
CA VAL A 107 -0.54 -11.52 0.86
C VAL A 107 -1.75 -11.74 -0.03
N GLU A 108 -2.51 -12.80 0.22
CA GLU A 108 -3.79 -13.08 -0.40
C GLU A 108 -4.90 -12.86 0.63
N TYR A 109 -5.90 -12.07 0.26
CA TYR A 109 -7.11 -11.85 1.01
C TYR A 109 -8.29 -12.49 0.28
N ASP A 110 -9.08 -13.28 0.99
CA ASP A 110 -10.31 -13.87 0.45
C ASP A 110 -11.53 -13.04 0.89
N PHE A 111 -12.25 -12.50 -0.10
CA PHE A 111 -13.39 -11.61 0.09
C PHE A 111 -14.60 -12.29 0.76
N ILE A 112 -14.74 -13.61 0.63
CA ILE A 112 -15.89 -14.34 1.19
C ILE A 112 -15.64 -14.69 2.65
N SER A 113 -14.45 -15.19 2.96
CA SER A 113 -14.09 -15.65 4.30
C SER A 113 -13.46 -14.56 5.18
N TYR A 114 -13.10 -13.41 4.59
CA TYR A 114 -12.40 -12.30 5.23
C TYR A 114 -11.02 -12.66 5.80
N LYS A 115 -10.43 -13.78 5.35
CA LYS A 115 -9.14 -14.28 5.84
C LYS A 115 -7.99 -13.83 4.95
N THR A 116 -6.84 -13.61 5.57
CA THR A 116 -5.57 -13.33 4.89
C THR A 116 -4.59 -14.48 5.06
N VAL A 117 -3.84 -14.80 4.00
CA VAL A 117 -2.75 -15.76 4.01
C VAL A 117 -1.52 -15.14 3.36
N ILE A 118 -0.35 -15.28 3.99
CA ILE A 118 0.93 -14.91 3.39
C ILE A 118 1.32 -16.00 2.39
N LEU A 119 1.42 -15.63 1.11
CA LEU A 119 1.83 -16.54 0.04
C LEU A 119 3.34 -16.60 -0.13
N LYS A 120 4.01 -15.48 0.15
CA LYS A 120 5.46 -15.34 0.04
C LYS A 120 5.94 -14.29 1.03
N GLU A 121 7.03 -14.58 1.71
CA GLU A 121 7.80 -13.61 2.48
C GLU A 121 9.26 -13.75 2.09
N THR A 122 9.98 -12.64 1.94
CA THR A 122 11.43 -12.66 1.75
C THR A 122 12.11 -12.48 3.11
N PRO A 123 12.77 -13.53 3.66
CA PRO A 123 13.46 -13.40 4.93
C PRO A 123 14.63 -12.42 4.81
N VAL A 124 14.75 -11.49 5.77
CA VAL A 124 15.88 -10.56 5.84
C VAL A 124 16.57 -10.68 7.21
N PRO A 125 17.44 -11.69 7.38
CA PRO A 125 18.12 -11.91 8.65
C PRO A 125 19.17 -10.84 8.93
N HIS A 126 19.53 -10.66 10.21
CA HIS A 126 20.60 -9.77 10.71
C HIS A 126 20.36 -8.26 10.71
N TYR A 127 19.16 -7.78 10.34
CA TYR A 127 18.83 -6.35 10.40
C TYR A 127 17.86 -6.05 11.55
N ASP A 128 18.04 -4.87 12.15
CA ASP A 128 17.11 -4.23 13.07
C ASP A 128 16.67 -2.87 12.53
N ARG A 129 15.78 -2.23 13.30
CA ARG A 129 15.04 -1.06 12.86
C ARG A 129 14.45 -0.28 14.00
N GLU A 130 14.38 1.02 13.78
CA GLU A 130 13.76 1.96 14.70
C GLU A 130 13.12 3.12 13.93
N ARG A 131 12.13 3.73 14.57
CA ARG A 131 11.54 4.99 14.12
C ARG A 131 12.13 6.10 14.97
N VAL A 132 12.56 7.15 14.31
CA VAL A 132 13.05 8.36 14.96
C VAL A 132 12.29 9.56 14.42
N GLU A 133 12.17 10.59 15.22
CA GLU A 133 11.48 11.82 14.84
C GLU A 133 12.51 12.94 14.75
N ALA A 134 12.44 13.74 13.70
CA ALA A 134 13.18 14.98 13.57
C ALA A 134 12.22 16.16 13.65
N THR A 135 12.62 17.21 14.35
CA THR A 135 11.89 18.47 14.39
C THR A 135 12.47 19.42 13.37
N ALA A 136 11.66 19.86 12.40
CA ALA A 136 12.02 20.89 11.45
C ALA A 136 12.18 22.25 12.14
N SER A 137 12.83 23.20 11.46
CA SER A 137 13.02 24.56 11.96
C SER A 137 11.70 25.31 12.19
N ASP A 138 10.62 24.91 11.54
CA ASP A 138 9.27 25.45 11.70
C ASP A 138 8.44 24.70 12.77
N GLY A 139 9.02 23.71 13.45
CA GLY A 139 8.35 22.90 14.47
C GLY A 139 7.61 21.67 13.92
N THR A 140 7.59 21.46 12.60
CA THR A 140 6.97 20.26 12.00
C THR A 140 7.73 19.01 12.43
N ILE A 141 7.01 18.00 12.92
CA ILE A 141 7.59 16.68 13.24
C ILE A 141 7.68 15.84 11.97
N ILE A 142 8.90 15.48 11.59
CA ILE A 142 9.23 14.66 10.43
C ILE A 142 9.53 13.25 10.91
N PRO A 143 8.68 12.26 10.61
CA PRO A 143 8.97 10.88 10.94
C PRO A 143 10.04 10.31 10.00
N MET A 144 11.07 9.69 10.57
CA MET A 144 12.13 9.02 9.84
C MET A 144 12.23 7.55 10.22
N SER A 145 12.69 6.76 9.27
CA SER A 145 12.77 5.31 9.38
C SER A 145 14.22 4.87 9.24
N VAL A 146 14.72 4.10 10.20
CA VAL A 146 16.11 3.64 10.22
C VAL A 146 16.15 2.13 10.19
N ILE A 147 16.97 1.57 9.30
CA ILE A 147 17.27 0.14 9.21
C ILE A 147 18.79 0.00 9.30
N TYR A 148 19.27 -0.94 10.11
CA TYR A 148 20.70 -1.18 10.31
C TYR A 148 20.99 -2.66 10.58
N ARG A 149 22.22 -3.10 10.35
CA ARG A 149 22.66 -4.44 10.76
C ARG A 149 22.78 -4.52 12.28
N LYS A 150 22.12 -5.51 12.88
CA LYS A 150 22.11 -5.75 14.35
C LYS A 150 23.50 -5.84 14.93
N ASP A 151 24.39 -6.53 14.23
CA ASP A 151 25.75 -6.82 14.66
C ASP A 151 26.76 -5.69 14.38
N GLU A 152 26.33 -4.63 13.69
CA GLU A 152 27.17 -3.48 13.35
C GLU A 152 26.66 -2.16 13.97
N LYS A 153 25.61 -2.18 14.80
CA LYS A 153 25.15 -0.98 15.50
C LYS A 153 26.24 -0.52 16.47
N LYS A 154 26.77 0.68 16.25
CA LYS A 154 27.69 1.30 17.22
C LYS A 154 26.92 1.79 18.45
N ALA A 155 27.64 1.94 19.56
CA ALA A 155 27.08 2.54 20.78
C ALA A 155 26.56 3.97 20.50
N GLU A 156 25.58 4.39 21.30
CA GLU A 156 25.01 5.73 21.20
C GLU A 156 26.10 6.81 21.27
N GLY A 157 25.98 7.85 20.43
CA GLY A 157 26.97 8.93 20.32
C GLY A 157 28.21 8.60 19.49
N GLN A 158 28.38 7.37 19.00
CA GLN A 158 29.48 7.02 18.10
C GLN A 158 29.11 7.23 16.62
N PRO A 159 29.96 7.89 15.82
CA PRO A 159 29.67 8.12 14.41
C PRO A 159 29.63 6.80 13.62
N GLN A 160 28.53 6.59 12.90
CA GLN A 160 28.29 5.45 12.02
C GLN A 160 27.95 5.95 10.62
N ALA A 161 28.40 5.22 9.59
CA ALA A 161 28.09 5.56 8.22
C ALA A 161 26.55 5.51 8.02
N LEU A 162 25.98 6.61 7.53
CA LEU A 162 24.56 6.78 7.30
C LEU A 162 24.32 7.16 5.83
N HIS A 163 23.35 6.49 5.21
CA HIS A 163 22.76 6.94 3.97
C HIS A 163 21.37 7.50 4.28
N LEU A 164 21.22 8.82 4.15
CA LEU A 164 19.92 9.49 4.27
C LEU A 164 19.31 9.66 2.88
N TYR A 165 18.10 9.13 2.71
CA TYR A 165 17.34 9.23 1.46
C TYR A 165 16.05 10.04 1.67
N GLY A 166 15.75 10.94 0.74
CA GLY A 166 14.53 11.74 0.71
C GLY A 166 14.20 12.16 -0.73
N TYR A 167 12.90 12.30 -1.02
CA TYR A 167 12.41 12.72 -2.34
C TYR A 167 11.56 13.99 -2.25
N GLY A 168 10.35 13.91 -1.67
CA GLY A 168 9.57 15.09 -1.28
C GLY A 168 8.97 15.93 -2.43
N SER A 169 8.80 15.39 -3.63
CA SER A 169 8.22 16.12 -4.78
C SER A 169 7.03 15.37 -5.41
N TYR A 170 6.17 16.09 -6.15
CA TYR A 170 5.05 15.54 -6.94
C TYR A 170 4.02 14.71 -6.17
N GLU A 171 3.82 14.99 -4.88
CA GLU A 171 3.02 14.15 -3.97
C GLU A 171 3.48 12.67 -3.90
N ALA A 172 4.67 12.36 -4.43
CA ALA A 172 5.20 11.01 -4.40
C ALA A 172 5.62 10.68 -2.97
N SER A 173 4.78 9.90 -2.30
CA SER A 173 5.09 9.36 -0.99
C SER A 173 5.89 8.08 -1.17
N PHE A 174 7.17 8.12 -0.78
CA PHE A 174 7.89 6.91 -0.44
C PHE A 174 7.26 6.36 0.84
N GLY A 175 6.35 5.39 0.69
CA GLY A 175 5.80 4.64 1.81
C GLY A 175 6.91 3.98 2.64
N ALA A 176 6.54 3.38 3.77
CA ALA A 176 7.45 2.59 4.60
C ALA A 176 7.84 1.27 3.91
N TRP A 177 8.49 1.35 2.74
CA TRP A 177 8.97 0.21 1.97
C TRP A 177 10.28 -0.29 2.57
N PHE A 178 10.39 -1.60 2.71
CA PHE A 178 11.63 -2.23 3.12
C PHE A 178 12.67 -2.15 1.99
N LEU A 179 13.73 -1.36 2.17
CA LEU A 179 14.81 -1.21 1.19
C LEU A 179 16.07 -1.95 1.67
N ILE A 180 16.54 -2.93 0.90
CA ILE A 180 17.89 -3.50 1.07
C ILE A 180 18.84 -2.77 0.13
N LEU A 181 19.74 -1.96 0.68
CA LEU A 181 20.93 -1.52 -0.06
C LEU A 181 21.98 -2.63 0.02
N SER A 182 22.00 -3.53 -0.97
CA SER A 182 23.05 -4.53 -1.06
C SER A 182 24.32 -3.90 -1.65
N ARG A 183 25.31 -3.71 -0.76
CA ARG A 183 26.74 -3.42 -1.00
C ARG A 183 27.14 -2.02 -1.51
N ARG A 184 27.99 -1.39 -0.67
CA ARG A 184 29.06 -0.40 -0.96
C ARG A 184 28.81 0.56 -2.14
N MET A 185 28.32 1.75 -1.81
CA MET A 185 28.76 2.97 -2.49
C MET A 185 29.55 3.81 -1.49
N TYR A 186 30.85 3.97 -1.76
CA TYR A 186 31.64 5.02 -1.14
C TYR A 186 31.29 6.32 -1.86
N VAL A 187 30.67 7.26 -1.15
CA VAL A 187 30.70 8.67 -1.57
C VAL A 187 31.70 9.34 -0.65
N LYS A 188 32.90 9.59 -1.20
CA LYS A 188 33.90 10.45 -0.57
C LYS A 188 33.44 11.88 -0.81
N VAL A 189 32.95 12.55 0.23
CA VAL A 189 32.77 14.00 0.23
C VAL A 189 34.02 14.56 0.87
N ASP A 190 34.98 14.98 0.05
CA ASP A 190 36.04 15.86 0.52
C ASP A 190 35.40 17.26 0.76
N MET A 191 35.82 17.90 1.87
CA MET A 191 35.31 19.16 2.41
C MET A 191 35.30 20.32 1.41
#